data_AF-A0A661AY66-F1
#
_entry.id   AF-A0A661AY66-F1
#
_cell.length_a   1.000
_cell.length_b   1.000
_cell.length_c   1.000
_cell.angle_alpha   90.00
_cell.angle_beta   90.00
_cell.angle_gamma   90.00
#
_symmetry.space_group_name_H-M   'P 1'
#
loop_
_entity.id
_entity.type
_entity.pdbx_description
1 polymer ?
#
loop_
_entity_poly.entity_id
_entity_poly.type
_entity_poly.pdbx_seq_one_letter_code
_entity_poly.pdbx_strand_id
1 'polypeptide(L)' 'MKTKIFWIFGILQSLSLGIIIFLLFRSLNLIKGDSIIGLDTRILLSVAFPLFLLLVEYIVYTKE' A
#
# COMPACT_ATOMS: atom_id res chain seq x y z
N MET A 1 8.80 23.51 -4.40
CA MET A 1 9.79 22.57 -3.79
C MET A 1 9.10 21.54 -2.90
N LYS A 2 8.19 21.96 -2.00
CA LYS A 2 7.40 21.07 -1.13
C LYS A 2 6.61 19.97 -1.88
N THR A 3 5.99 20.31 -3.02
CA THR A 3 5.19 19.35 -3.82
C THR A 3 6.03 18.22 -4.44
N LYS A 4 7.26 18.52 -4.88
CA LYS A 4 8.16 17.49 -5.44
C LYS A 4 8.60 16.51 -4.35
N ILE A 5 8.88 17.03 -3.15
CA ILE A 5 9.25 16.23 -1.98
C ILE A 5 8.07 15.35 -1.55
N PHE A 6 6.85 15.90 -1.50
CA PHE A 6 5.62 15.14 -1.24
C PHE A 6 5.48 13.95 -2.19
N TRP A 7 5.59 14.18 -3.51
CA TRP A 7 5.46 13.08 -4.47
C TRP A 7 6.53 12.01 -4.33
N ILE A 8 7.79 12.39 -4.04
CA ILE A 8 8.88 11.42 -3.84
C ILE A 8 8.60 10.55 -2.60
N PHE A 9 8.33 11.17 -1.46
CA PHE A 9 8.11 10.44 -0.21
C PHE A 9 6.79 9.68 -0.20
N GLY A 10 5.72 10.27 -0.74
CA GLY A 10 4.40 9.64 -0.84
C GLY A 10 4.43 8.40 -1.74
N ILE A 11 5.07 8.46 -2.91
CA ILE A 11 5.22 7.29 -3.78
C ILE A 11 6.08 6.22 -3.09
N LEU A 12 7.21 6.61 -2.49
CA LEU A 12 8.11 5.67 -1.82
C LEU A 12 7.41 4.97 -0.64
N GLN A 13 6.64 5.72 0.16
CA GLN A 13 5.84 5.20 1.26
C GLN A 13 4.74 4.27 0.74
N SER A 14 4.01 4.66 -0.31
CA SER A 14 2.93 3.86 -0.89
C SER A 14 3.45 2.51 -1.44
N LEU A 15 4.58 2.51 -2.16
CA LEU A 15 5.23 1.30 -2.64
C LEU A 15 5.70 0.41 -1.48
N SER A 16 6.34 1.00 -0.47
CA SER A 16 6.83 0.27 0.70
C SER A 16 5.68 -0.38 1.46
N LEU A 17 4.58 0.34 1.69
CA LEU A 17 3.37 -0.17 2.32
C LEU A 17 2.74 -1.31 1.51
N GLY A 18 2.66 -1.18 0.19
CA GLY A 18 2.14 -2.24 -0.67
C GLY A 18 2.94 -3.53 -0.56
N ILE A 19 4.27 -3.44 -0.58
CA ILE A 19 5.16 -4.58 -0.39
C ILE A 19 4.96 -5.21 1.00
N ILE A 20 4.90 -4.40 2.05
CA ILE A 20 4.69 -4.89 3.43
C ILE A 20 3.36 -5.66 3.53
N ILE A 21 2.26 -5.09 3.01
CA ILE A 21 0.93 -5.73 3.04
C ILE A 21 0.93 -7.04 2.25
N PHE A 22 1.55 -7.05 1.07
CA PHE A 22 1.67 -8.26 0.26
C PHE A 22 2.42 -9.37 1.00
N LEU A 23 3.55 -9.04 1.62
CA LEU A 23 4.37 -9.97 2.39
C LEU A 23 3.66 -10.47 3.65
N LEU A 24 2.89 -9.60 4.31
CA LEU A 24 2.11 -9.95 5.50
C LEU A 24 1.07 -11.02 5.14
N PHE A 25 0.28 -10.80 4.10
CA PHE A 25 -0.69 -11.80 3.65
C PHE A 25 -0.04 -13.08 3.11
N ARG A 26 1.12 -12.97 2.45
CA ARG A 26 1.90 -14.15 2.05
C ARG A 26 2.36 -14.95 3.26
N SER A 27 2.90 -14.30 4.29
CA SER A 27 3.37 -14.94 5.51
C SER A 27 2.22 -15.63 6.25
N LEU A 28 1.07 -14.96 6.38
CA LEU A 28 -0.13 -15.54 6.99
C LEU A 28 -0.61 -16.79 6.26
N ASN A 29 -0.64 -16.78 4.93
CA ASN A 29 -1.00 -17.95 4.13
C ASN A 29 0.01 -19.11 4.33
N LEU A 30 1.32 -18.81 4.46
CA LEU A 30 2.34 -19.84 4.71
C LEU A 30 2.19 -20.47 6.10
N ILE A 31 1.91 -19.66 7.13
CA ILE A 31 1.76 -20.16 8.52
C ILE A 31 0.51 -21.05 8.64
N LYS A 32 -0.59 -20.71 7.97
CA LYS A 32 -1.83 -21.46 8.09
C LYS A 32 -1.85 -22.78 7.31
N GLY A 33 -0.88 -23.00 6.41
CA GLY A 33 -0.82 -24.18 5.53
C GLY A 33 -1.79 -24.15 4.34
N ASP A 34 -2.90 -23.40 4.44
CA ASP A 34 -3.88 -23.19 3.38
C ASP A 34 -3.94 -21.74 2.91
N SER A 35 -4.23 -21.54 1.62
CA SER A 35 -4.44 -20.21 1.04
C SER A 35 -5.78 -19.62 1.47
N ILE A 36 -5.80 -18.88 2.59
CA ILE A 36 -6.99 -18.14 3.05
C ILE A 36 -7.29 -16.99 2.09
N ILE A 37 -6.24 -16.29 1.66
CA ILE A 37 -6.33 -15.12 0.79
C ILE A 37 -5.74 -15.49 -0.57
N GLY A 38 -6.59 -15.49 -1.60
CA GLY A 38 -6.19 -15.69 -2.98
C GLY A 38 -5.11 -14.70 -3.42
N LEU A 39 -4.30 -15.09 -4.41
CA LEU A 39 -3.26 -14.22 -4.96
C LEU A 39 -3.85 -12.90 -5.48
N ASP A 40 -4.98 -12.97 -6.19
CA ASP A 40 -5.66 -11.82 -6.77
C ASP A 40 -6.11 -10.82 -5.69
N THR A 41 -6.75 -11.31 -4.64
CA THR A 41 -7.21 -10.48 -3.50
C THR A 41 -6.05 -9.84 -2.77
N ARG A 42 -4.95 -10.56 -2.59
CA ARG A 42 -3.74 -10.03 -1.96
C ARG A 42 -3.09 -8.94 -2.80
N ILE A 43 -2.99 -9.12 -4.12
CA ILE A 43 -2.50 -8.08 -5.04
C ILE A 43 -3.42 -6.85 -4.98
N LEU A 44 -4.73 -7.07 -5.11
CA LEU A 44 -5.73 -6.01 -5.05
C LEU A 44 -5.61 -5.19 -3.77
N LEU A 45 -5.57 -5.84 -2.60
CA LEU A 45 -5.43 -5.17 -1.30
C LEU A 45 -4.09 -4.43 -1.17
N SER A 46 -2.99 -5.06 -1.61
CA SER A 46 -1.66 -4.46 -1.55
C SER A 46 -1.49 -3.22 -2.43
N VAL A 47 -2.34 -3.04 -3.45
CA VAL A 47 -2.30 -1.88 -4.34
C VAL A 47 -3.38 -0.86 -4.00
N ALA A 48 -4.61 -1.32 -3.76
CA ALA A 48 -5.75 -0.45 -3.50
C ALA A 48 -5.59 0.34 -2.19
N PHE A 49 -5.08 -0.30 -1.13
CA PHE A 49 -4.93 0.36 0.16
C PHE A 49 -3.88 1.49 0.14
N PRO A 50 -2.64 1.27 -0.36
CA PRO A 50 -1.65 2.34 -0.42
C PRO A 50 -2.01 3.45 -1.41
N LEU A 51 -2.74 3.14 -2.50
CA LEU A 51 -3.22 4.16 -3.44
C LEU A 51 -4.31 5.03 -2.83
N PHE A 52 -5.28 4.43 -2.14
CA PHE A 52 -6.31 5.20 -1.44
C PHE A 52 -5.70 6.11 -0.37
N LEU A 53 -4.73 5.60 0.38
CA LEU A 53 -4.02 6.39 1.38
C LEU A 53 -3.26 7.56 0.76
N LEU A 54 -2.55 7.32 -0.36
CA LEU A 54 -1.85 8.37 -1.10
C LEU A 54 -2.82 9.46 -1.63
N LEU A 55 -4.01 9.08 -2.10
CA LEU A 55 -5.04 10.03 -2.52
C LEU A 55 -5.54 10.88 -1.36
N VAL A 56 -5.82 10.28 -0.20
CA VAL A 56 -6.24 11.02 1.00
C VAL A 56 -5.14 11.98 1.44
N GLU A 57 -3.89 11.52 1.46
CA GLU A 57 -2.73 12.33 1.83
C GLU A 57 -2.55 13.53 0.88
N TYR A 58 -2.75 13.31 -0.43
CA TYR A 58 -2.72 14.37 -1.43
C TYR A 58 -3.85 15.40 -1.24
N ILE A 59 -5.06 14.95 -0.92
CA ILE A 59 -6.20 15.84 -0.65
C ILE A 59 -5.90 16.70 0.60
N VAL A 60 -5.39 16.09 1.67
CA VAL A 60 -5.01 16.83 2.90
C VAL A 60 -3.90 17.83 2.59
N TYR A 61 -2.84 17.41 1.90
CA TYR A 61 -1.72 18.25 1.51
C TYR A 61 -2.12 19.44 0.62
N THR A 62 -3.13 19.26 -0.24
CA THR A 62 -3.63 20.32 -1.14
C THR A 62 -4.59 21.28 -0.42
N LYS A 63 -5.21 20.85 0.68
CA LYS A 63 -6.16 21.66 1.44
C LYS A 63 -5.46 22.62 2.41
N GLU A 64 -4.20 22.35 2.75
CA GLU A 64 -3.27 23.26 3.45
C GLU A 64 -2.51 24.17 2.47
#